data_AF-A0A1Q7T759-F1
#
_entry.id   AF-A0A1Q7T759-F1
#
_cell.length_a   1.000
_cell.length_b   1.000
_cell.length_c   1.000
_cell.angle_alpha   90.00
_cell.angle_beta   90.00
_cell.angle_gamma   90.00
#
_symmetry.space_group_name_H-M   'P 1'
#
loop_
_entity.id
_entity.type
_entity.pdbx_description
1 polymer ?
#
loop_
_entity_poly.entity_id
_entity_poly.type
_entity_poly.pdbx_seq_one_letter_code
_entity_poly.pdbx_strand_id
1 'polypeptide(L)'
;MLGLELKQALKDRRVQIKPRATSAQDNVVQFADGSQAQVRTVIWATGYRQDFSWIRMPGALDECGQPREQQELSSTPGLFFLGFPWRPSRGSALVGWVGKDAKRLAVLLQTTAHEHG
;
A
#
# COMPACT_ATOMS: atom_id res chain seq x y z
N MET A 1 3.65 -5.46 21.14
CA MET A 1 4.23 -4.62 20.06
C MET A 1 4.67 -5.56 18.95
N LEU A 2 4.19 -5.40 17.71
CA LEU A 2 4.68 -6.20 16.57
C LEU A 2 6.13 -5.82 16.27
N GLY A 3 7.00 -6.82 16.00
CA GLY A 3 8.33 -6.59 15.43
C GLY A 3 9.53 -6.45 16.40
N LEU A 4 9.37 -6.70 17.70
CA LEU A 4 10.52 -6.67 18.64
C LEU A 4 11.47 -7.88 18.46
N GLU A 5 10.95 -8.99 17.96
CA GLU A 5 11.67 -10.26 17.82
C GLU A 5 12.81 -10.23 16.79
N LEU A 6 12.74 -9.34 15.78
CA LEU A 6 13.75 -9.29 14.72
C LEU A 6 15.11 -8.87 15.27
N LYS A 7 15.15 -7.87 16.15
CA LYS A 7 16.41 -7.40 16.76
C LYS A 7 17.10 -8.53 17.52
N GLN A 8 16.34 -9.33 18.25
CA GLN A 8 16.88 -10.48 18.98
C GLN A 8 17.30 -11.60 18.02
N ALA A 9 16.48 -11.91 17.00
CA ALA A 9 16.82 -12.93 16.00
C ALA A 9 18.09 -12.60 15.20
N LEU A 10 18.37 -11.31 14.95
CA LEU A 10 19.62 -10.86 14.35
C LEU A 10 20.81 -11.06 15.30
N LYS A 11 20.67 -10.69 16.58
CA LYS A 11 21.70 -10.91 17.61
C LYS A 11 22.03 -12.39 17.77
N ASP A 12 21.00 -13.23 17.81
CA ASP A 12 21.11 -14.69 17.94
C ASP A 12 21.55 -15.38 16.63
N ARG A 13 21.72 -14.63 15.54
CA ARG A 13 22.02 -15.13 14.18
C ARG A 13 20.99 -16.12 13.61
N ARG A 14 19.77 -16.13 14.15
CA ARG A 14 18.62 -16.86 13.58
C ARG A 14 18.15 -16.24 12.26
N VAL A 15 18.40 -14.95 12.07
CA VAL A 15 18.19 -14.23 10.81
C VAL A 15 19.54 -13.68 10.34
N GLN A 16 19.84 -13.90 9.07
CA GLN A 16 21.01 -13.34 8.41
C GLN A 16 20.55 -12.33 7.35
N ILE A 17 21.02 -11.09 7.47
CA ILE A 17 20.79 -10.08 6.43
C ILE A 17 21.85 -10.28 5.35
N LYS A 18 21.40 -10.35 4.10
CA LYS A 18 22.26 -10.45 2.92
C LYS A 18 22.11 -9.21 2.05
N PRO A 19 23.12 -8.85 1.25
CA PRO A 19 22.97 -7.84 0.21
C PRO A 19 21.90 -8.21 -0.81
N ARG A 20 21.64 -7.34 -1.78
CA ARG A 20 20.69 -7.60 -2.87
C ARG A 20 20.97 -8.96 -3.53
N ALA A 21 19.96 -9.83 -3.61
CA ALA A 21 20.03 -11.04 -4.42
C ALA A 21 20.12 -10.66 -5.91
N THR A 22 21.06 -11.25 -6.64
CA THR A 22 21.34 -10.94 -8.05
C THR A 22 20.92 -12.07 -8.99
N SER A 23 20.95 -13.31 -8.51
CA SER A 23 20.46 -14.47 -9.25
C SER A 23 20.05 -15.60 -8.28
N ALA A 24 19.27 -16.54 -8.78
CA ALA A 24 18.97 -17.79 -8.09
C ALA A 24 18.93 -18.93 -9.11
N GLN A 25 19.60 -20.03 -8.79
CA GLN A 25 19.62 -21.24 -9.60
C GLN A 25 19.48 -22.44 -8.67
N ASP A 26 18.53 -23.33 -8.98
CA ASP A 26 18.15 -24.46 -8.13
C ASP A 26 17.84 -24.01 -6.70
N ASN A 27 18.66 -24.42 -5.73
CA ASN A 27 18.54 -24.05 -4.33
C ASN A 27 19.58 -23.01 -3.89
N VAL A 28 20.35 -22.42 -4.82
CA VAL A 28 21.41 -21.46 -4.53
C VAL A 28 20.98 -20.05 -4.93
N VAL A 29 21.10 -19.10 -4.00
CA VAL A 29 20.91 -17.66 -4.25
C VAL A 29 22.27 -16.98 -4.22
N GLN A 30 22.55 -16.15 -5.23
CA GLN A 30 23.74 -15.30 -5.29
C GLN A 30 23.40 -13.87 -4.88
N PHE A 31 24.32 -13.22 -4.18
CA PHE A 31 24.17 -11.85 -3.70
C PHE A 31 25.20 -10.92 -4.32
N ALA A 32 24.92 -9.61 -4.27
CA ALA A 32 25.74 -8.57 -4.89
C ALA A 32 27.18 -8.47 -4.36
N ASP A 33 27.47 -9.03 -3.19
CA ASP A 33 28.82 -9.14 -2.62
C ASP A 33 29.59 -10.39 -3.12
N GLY A 34 29.00 -11.16 -4.03
CA GLY A 34 29.54 -12.43 -4.51
C GLY A 34 29.25 -13.62 -3.60
N SER A 35 28.68 -13.41 -2.40
CA SER A 35 28.32 -14.51 -1.51
C SER A 35 27.15 -15.33 -2.07
N GLN A 36 27.06 -16.58 -1.63
CA GLN A 36 25.97 -17.48 -1.99
C GLN A 36 25.31 -18.08 -0.74
N ALA A 37 24.04 -18.46 -0.86
CA ALA A 37 23.34 -19.21 0.17
C ALA A 37 22.51 -20.35 -0.46
N GLN A 38 22.59 -21.53 0.15
CA GLN A 38 21.66 -22.61 -0.14
C GLN A 38 20.38 -22.44 0.69
N VAL A 39 19.22 -22.47 0.05
CA VAL A 39 17.91 -22.30 0.68
C VAL A 39 16.97 -23.43 0.30
N ARG A 40 16.14 -23.89 1.24
CA ARG A 40 15.13 -24.92 0.97
C ARG A 40 13.78 -24.33 0.54
N THR A 41 13.53 -23.09 0.93
CA THR A 41 12.24 -22.41 0.74
C THR A 41 12.49 -20.95 0.43
N VAL A 42 11.77 -20.42 -0.55
CA VAL A 42 11.72 -18.99 -0.87
C VAL A 42 10.34 -18.47 -0.51
N ILE A 43 10.30 -17.38 0.25
CA ILE A 43 9.06 -16.68 0.59
C ILE A 43 9.08 -15.32 -0.11
N TRP A 44 8.15 -15.11 -1.04
CA TRP A 44 8.00 -13.84 -1.74
C TRP A 44 7.23 -12.84 -0.88
N ALA A 45 7.96 -11.96 -0.20
CA ALA A 45 7.41 -10.88 0.64
C ALA A 45 7.54 -9.50 -0.06
N THR A 46 7.21 -9.43 -1.36
CA THR A 46 7.42 -8.25 -2.22
C THR A 46 6.36 -7.15 -2.09
N GLY A 47 5.37 -7.34 -1.20
CA GLY A 47 4.24 -6.42 -1.03
C GLY A 47 3.17 -6.59 -2.11
N TYR A 48 2.32 -5.56 -2.25
CA TYR A 48 1.21 -5.51 -3.21
C TYR A 48 1.22 -4.17 -3.97
N ARG A 49 0.48 -4.10 -5.06
CA ARG A 49 0.19 -2.86 -5.80
C ARG A 49 -1.31 -2.59 -5.74
N GLN A 50 -1.69 -1.32 -5.72
CA GLN A 50 -3.08 -0.94 -5.84
C GLN A 50 -3.53 -1.16 -7.28
N ASP A 51 -4.69 -1.78 -7.46
CA ASP A 51 -5.32 -1.97 -8.76
C ASP A 51 -6.75 -1.41 -8.70
N PHE A 52 -6.99 -0.38 -9.50
CA PHE A 52 -8.28 0.29 -9.62
C PHE A 52 -9.01 -0.06 -10.91
N SER A 53 -8.49 -1.00 -11.72
CA SER A 53 -9.08 -1.38 -13.00
C SER A 53 -10.53 -1.88 -12.91
N TRP A 54 -10.98 -2.27 -11.72
CA TRP A 54 -12.37 -2.65 -11.44
C TRP A 54 -13.34 -1.46 -11.49
N ILE A 55 -12.87 -0.22 -11.38
CA ILE A 55 -13.68 1.00 -11.49
C ILE A 55 -13.89 1.30 -12.98
N ARG A 56 -15.11 1.09 -13.48
CA ARG A 56 -15.47 1.29 -14.91
C ARG A 56 -16.12 2.64 -15.20
N MET A 57 -16.06 3.57 -14.26
CA MET A 57 -16.71 4.87 -14.37
C MET A 57 -15.89 5.83 -15.26
N PRO A 58 -16.48 6.42 -16.31
CA PRO A 58 -15.77 7.38 -17.17
C PRO A 58 -15.24 8.56 -16.36
N GLY A 59 -13.98 8.95 -16.60
CA GLY A 59 -13.35 10.07 -15.90
C GLY A 59 -12.87 9.78 -14.47
N ALA A 60 -13.13 8.58 -13.93
CA ALA A 60 -12.72 8.23 -12.57
C ALA A 60 -11.23 7.88 -12.46
N LEU A 61 -10.62 7.35 -13.52
CA LEU A 61 -9.21 6.94 -13.55
C LEU A 61 -8.41 7.71 -14.60
N ASP A 62 -7.13 7.93 -14.30
CA ASP A 62 -6.16 8.51 -15.22
C ASP A 62 -5.62 7.50 -16.23
N GLU A 63 -4.77 7.96 -17.15
CA GLU A 63 -4.15 7.11 -18.17
C GLU A 63 -3.23 6.04 -17.56
N CYS A 64 -2.82 6.22 -16.29
CA CYS A 64 -2.06 5.27 -15.50
C CYS A 64 -2.94 4.35 -14.65
N GLY A 65 -4.28 4.43 -14.78
CA GLY A 65 -5.23 3.64 -14.00
C GLY A 65 -5.33 4.04 -12.53
N GLN A 66 -4.89 5.24 -12.16
CA GLN A 66 -5.00 5.78 -10.80
C GLN A 66 -6.24 6.67 -10.65
N PRO A 67 -6.83 6.78 -9.46
CA PRO A 67 -7.92 7.71 -9.19
C PRO A 67 -7.61 9.14 -9.66
N ARG A 68 -8.46 9.69 -10.53
CA ARG A 68 -8.46 11.13 -10.80
C ARG A 68 -9.14 11.83 -9.61
N GLU A 69 -8.30 12.41 -8.76
CA GLU A 69 -8.73 13.22 -7.62
C GLU A 69 -8.39 14.69 -7.85
N GLN A 70 -9.31 15.58 -7.49
CA GLN A 70 -9.04 16.99 -7.25
C GLN A 70 -9.12 17.21 -5.74
N GLN A 71 -7.96 17.33 -5.09
CA GLN A 71 -7.85 17.46 -3.63
C GLN A 71 -8.43 16.25 -2.87
N GLU A 72 -9.62 16.40 -2.26
CA GLU A 72 -10.29 15.38 -1.43
C GLU A 72 -11.50 14.74 -2.13
N LEU A 73 -11.75 15.17 -3.37
CA LEU A 73 -12.93 14.85 -4.15
C LEU A 73 -12.50 14.14 -5.44
N SER A 74 -13.25 13.13 -5.88
CA SER A 74 -13.05 12.63 -7.24
C SER A 74 -13.39 13.73 -8.23
N SER A 75 -12.73 13.74 -9.39
CA SER A 75 -13.19 14.53 -10.54
C SER A 75 -14.53 14.06 -11.11
N THR A 76 -15.07 12.94 -10.62
CA THR A 76 -16.36 12.40 -11.05
C THR A 76 -17.43 12.63 -9.99
N PRO A 77 -18.55 13.32 -10.31
CA PRO A 77 -19.64 13.54 -9.37
C PRO A 77 -20.18 12.23 -8.77
N GLY A 78 -20.39 12.21 -7.46
CA GLY A 78 -20.91 11.03 -6.75
C GLY A 78 -19.87 9.95 -6.47
N LEU A 79 -18.62 10.11 -6.90
CA LEU A 79 -17.51 9.21 -6.57
C LEU A 79 -16.56 9.87 -5.57
N PHE A 80 -16.13 9.10 -4.57
CA PHE A 80 -15.20 9.57 -3.55
C PHE A 80 -14.22 8.46 -3.19
N PHE A 81 -12.99 8.87 -2.86
CA PHE A 81 -11.87 7.99 -2.56
C PHE A 81 -11.44 8.18 -1.11
N LEU A 82 -11.13 7.08 -0.41
CA LEU A 82 -10.77 7.08 1.00
C LEU A 82 -9.84 5.89 1.30
N GLY A 83 -9.03 6.01 2.35
CA GLY A 83 -8.09 4.97 2.74
C GLY A 83 -6.69 5.13 2.14
N PHE A 84 -6.43 6.24 1.45
CA PHE A 84 -5.11 6.54 0.92
C PHE A 84 -4.20 7.10 2.02
N PRO A 85 -2.95 6.64 2.11
CA PRO A 85 -2.03 7.25 3.06
C PRO A 85 -1.82 8.72 2.68
N TRP A 86 -1.64 9.58 3.68
CA TRP A 86 -1.36 11.01 3.50
C TRP A 86 -2.55 11.87 3.01
N ARG A 87 -3.78 11.33 3.05
CA ARG A 87 -4.99 12.08 2.68
C ARG A 87 -6.07 11.94 3.76
N PRO A 88 -6.16 12.86 4.75
CA PRO A 88 -5.28 14.01 5.03
C PRO A 88 -4.08 13.68 5.92
N SER A 89 -3.95 12.43 6.41
CA SER A 89 -2.92 12.07 7.39
C SER A 89 -2.26 10.73 7.05
N ARG A 90 -1.08 10.45 7.63
CA ARG A 90 -0.47 9.10 7.53
C ARG A 90 -1.41 7.99 8.02
N GLY A 91 -2.27 8.30 8.99
CA GLY A 91 -3.21 7.34 9.59
C GLY A 91 -4.36 6.95 8.68
N SER A 92 -4.59 7.68 7.58
CA SER A 92 -5.74 7.50 6.70
C SER A 92 -5.82 6.11 6.05
N ALA A 93 -4.69 5.44 5.86
CA ALA A 93 -4.64 4.05 5.37
C ALA A 93 -4.80 2.99 6.46
N LEU A 94 -4.97 3.38 7.73
CA LEU A 94 -5.02 2.46 8.87
C LEU A 94 -6.44 2.33 9.40
N VAL A 95 -6.89 1.09 9.60
CA VAL A 95 -8.23 0.76 10.13
C VAL A 95 -8.56 1.54 11.41
N GLY A 96 -7.57 1.76 12.30
CA GLY A 96 -7.77 2.49 13.56
C GLY A 96 -7.99 4.00 13.41
N TRP A 97 -7.74 4.58 12.23
CA TRP A 97 -7.74 6.03 12.01
C TRP A 97 -8.62 6.48 10.83
N VAL A 98 -8.86 5.59 9.87
CA VAL A 98 -9.70 5.87 8.68
C VAL A 98 -11.13 6.33 9.03
N GLY A 99 -11.64 5.96 10.20
CA GLY A 99 -12.96 6.40 10.67
C GLY A 99 -13.09 7.91 10.82
N LYS A 100 -12.00 8.65 11.05
CA LYS A 100 -12.00 10.12 11.07
C LYS A 100 -12.24 10.68 9.67
N ASP A 101 -11.60 10.10 8.68
CA ASP A 101 -11.73 10.51 7.28
C ASP A 101 -13.14 10.20 6.77
N ALA A 102 -13.69 9.04 7.15
CA ALA A 102 -15.05 8.65 6.79
C ALA A 102 -16.10 9.62 7.35
N LYS A 103 -15.94 10.07 8.61
CA LYS A 103 -16.83 11.08 9.21
C LYS A 103 -16.77 12.40 8.47
N ARG A 104 -15.57 12.86 8.09
CA ARG A 104 -15.41 14.08 7.32
C ARG A 104 -16.06 13.97 5.94
N LEU A 105 -15.86 12.83 5.27
CA LEU A 105 -16.46 12.57 3.96
C LEU A 105 -17.99 12.52 4.01
N ALA A 106 -18.57 11.96 5.07
CA ALA A 106 -20.01 11.93 5.27
C ALA A 106 -20.64 13.32 5.37
N VAL A 107 -19.93 14.29 5.99
CA VAL A 107 -20.38 15.69 6.03
C VAL A 107 -20.35 16.32 4.65
N LEU A 108 -19.26 16.12 3.88
CA LEU A 108 -19.14 16.63 2.50
C LEU A 108 -20.23 16.09 1.58
N LEU A 109 -20.58 14.81 1.72
CA LEU A 109 -21.66 14.16 0.97
C LEU A 109 -23.03 14.80 1.23
N GLN A 110 -23.32 15.19 2.47
CA GLN A 110 -24.59 15.85 2.81
C GLN A 110 -24.67 17.24 2.18
N THR A 111 -23.59 18.01 2.20
CA THR A 111 -23.55 19.36 1.62
C THR A 111 -23.71 19.35 0.10
N THR A 112 -23.01 18.43 -0.59
CA THR A 112 -23.08 18.33 -2.07
C THR A 112 -24.44 17.79 -2.57
N ALA A 113 -25.15 17.00 -1.78
CA ALA A 113 -26.50 16.54 -2.12
C ALA A 113 -27.55 17.68 -2.10
N HIS A 114 -27.31 18.75 -1.34
CA HIS A 114 -28.22 19.91 -1.27
C HIS A 114 -28.05 20.91 -2.43
N GLU A 115 -26.94 20.88 -3.17
CA GLU A 115 -26.67 21.82 -4.27
C GLU A 115 -27.15 21.33 -5.65
N HIS A 116 -27.57 20.07 -5.75
CA HIS A 116 -28.03 19.43 -6.99
C HIS A 116 -29.48 18.89 -6.89
N GLY A 117 -30.24 19.33 -5.88
CA GLY A 117 -31.66 18.99 -5.67
C GLY A 117 -32.60 20.12 -6.05
#